data_AF-A0A967PX14-F1
#
_entry.id   AF-A0A967PX14-F1
#
_cell.length_a   1.000
_cell.length_b   1.000
_cell.length_c   1.000
_cell.angle_alpha   90.00
_cell.angle_beta   90.00
_cell.angle_gamma   90.00
#
_symmetry.space_group_name_H-M   'P 1'
#
loop_
_entity.id
_entity.type
_entity.pdbx_description
1 polymer ?
#
loop_
_entity_poly.entity_id
_entity_poly.type
_entity_poly.pdbx_seq_one_letter_code
_entity_poly.pdbx_strand_id
1 'polypeptide(L)'
;SMRMNALAAVLEQPEIVLVSTPAALLRRVPSPESLQTNILYLQVGEDFERDLLIDWLADSGYERVNVIEEIGQFSSRGGIVDVFSYESEVPCRLEFFGDTIESIREFDVLSQLSLQQIDKTRILGKTPDEKENGTIFDYLTTPATIFWYDQERSRRQLEDWWEDAVARFEHQRHELPIESLDQHYLPLPEMPVHLQKFQQIHHGHFERLKNVDLNFHAAPPTEFKGNVKLLI
;
A
#
# COMPACT_ATOMS: atom_id res chain seq x y z
N SER A 1 -4.06 3.16 4.73
CA SER A 1 -3.50 1.98 5.42
C SER A 1 -3.11 0.86 4.44
N MET A 2 -4.02 0.01 3.93
CA MET A 2 -3.64 -1.15 3.07
C MET A 2 -2.80 -0.83 1.81
N ARG A 3 -3.12 0.25 1.08
CA ARG A 3 -2.36 0.66 -0.13
C ARG A 3 -0.91 0.98 0.20
N MET A 4 -0.68 1.81 1.22
CA MET A 4 0.66 2.24 1.61
C MET A 4 1.51 1.06 2.09
N ASN A 5 0.89 0.14 2.84
CA ASN A 5 1.55 -1.10 3.23
C ASN A 5 1.97 -1.93 2.01
N ALA A 6 1.08 -2.08 1.02
CA ALA A 6 1.43 -2.80 -0.21
C ALA A 6 2.58 -2.12 -0.97
N LEU A 7 2.59 -0.79 -1.08
CA LEU A 7 3.68 -0.05 -1.73
C LEU A 7 5.00 -0.18 -0.97
N ALA A 8 4.98 -0.06 0.35
CA ALA A 8 6.16 -0.25 1.20
C ALA A 8 6.70 -1.68 1.09
N ALA A 9 5.83 -2.69 1.09
CA ALA A 9 6.22 -4.09 0.90
C ALA A 9 6.90 -4.32 -0.46
N VAL A 10 6.44 -3.65 -1.52
CA VAL A 10 7.10 -3.73 -2.84
C VAL A 10 8.51 -3.15 -2.82
N LEU A 11 8.77 -2.10 -2.03
CA LEU A 11 10.12 -1.54 -1.89
C LEU A 11 11.06 -2.42 -1.06
N GLU A 12 10.52 -3.14 -0.08
CA GLU A 12 11.30 -3.94 0.87
C GLU A 12 11.56 -5.38 0.39
N GLN A 13 10.65 -5.94 -0.40
CA GLN A 13 10.72 -7.34 -0.82
C GLN A 13 11.11 -7.46 -2.30
N PRO A 14 12.25 -8.10 -2.62
CA PRO A 14 12.70 -8.24 -4.00
C PRO A 14 11.81 -9.20 -4.82
N GLU A 15 11.11 -10.12 -4.15
CA GLU A 15 10.23 -11.12 -4.77
C GLU A 15 8.82 -10.97 -4.19
N ILE A 16 7.94 -10.27 -4.92
CA ILE A 16 6.57 -10.01 -4.47
C ILE A 16 5.58 -10.15 -5.62
N VAL A 17 4.38 -10.66 -5.29
CA VAL A 17 3.24 -10.67 -6.21
C VAL A 17 2.24 -9.63 -5.73
N LEU A 18 2.11 -8.55 -6.50
CA LEU A 18 1.11 -7.52 -6.26
C LEU A 18 -0.16 -7.84 -7.04
N VAL A 19 -1.26 -8.05 -6.32
CA VAL A 19 -2.59 -8.22 -6.92
C VAL A 19 -3.35 -6.91 -6.80
N SER A 20 -3.89 -6.43 -7.92
CA SER A 20 -4.60 -5.16 -8.00
C SER A 20 -5.81 -5.26 -8.91
N THR A 21 -6.74 -4.32 -8.77
CA THR A 21 -7.85 -4.15 -9.71
C THR A 21 -7.40 -3.26 -10.88
N PRO A 22 -8.04 -3.36 -12.05
CA PRO A 22 -7.67 -2.50 -13.18
C PRO A 22 -7.78 -1.01 -12.83
N ALA A 23 -8.88 -0.57 -12.21
CA ALA A 23 -9.06 0.83 -11.80
C ALA A 23 -7.97 1.35 -10.84
N ALA A 24 -7.41 0.48 -9.99
CA ALA A 24 -6.34 0.89 -9.07
C ALA A 24 -5.00 1.17 -9.79
N LEU A 25 -4.79 0.65 -11.02
CA LEU A 25 -3.62 0.99 -11.85
C LEU A 25 -3.64 2.45 -12.31
N LEU A 26 -4.83 3.04 -12.43
CA LEU A 26 -4.98 4.43 -12.81
C LEU A 26 -4.81 5.37 -11.62
N ARG A 27 -4.85 4.90 -10.38
CA ARG A 27 -4.74 5.82 -9.24
C ARG A 27 -3.30 6.31 -9.09
N ARG A 28 -3.14 7.63 -8.90
CA ARG A 28 -1.87 8.19 -8.45
C ARG A 28 -1.52 7.66 -7.06
N VAL A 29 -0.23 7.60 -6.79
CA VAL A 29 0.35 7.19 -5.50
C VAL A 29 1.56 8.07 -5.20
N PRO A 30 2.05 8.12 -3.95
CA PRO A 30 3.32 8.76 -3.66
C PRO A 30 4.44 8.17 -4.53
N SER A 31 5.45 8.95 -4.91
CA SER A 31 6.61 8.38 -5.59
C SER A 31 7.38 7.44 -4.65
N PRO A 32 8.18 6.48 -5.16
CA PRO A 32 9.03 5.64 -4.33
C PRO A 32 9.92 6.44 -3.37
N GLU A 33 10.48 7.56 -3.83
CA GLU A 33 11.33 8.45 -3.04
C GLU A 33 10.54 9.14 -1.93
N SER A 34 9.36 9.69 -2.28
CA SER A 34 8.46 10.32 -1.31
C SER A 34 7.99 9.32 -0.24
N LEU A 35 7.66 8.09 -0.65
CA LEU A 35 7.28 7.03 0.28
C LEU A 35 8.43 6.68 1.22
N GLN A 36 9.66 6.52 0.70
CA GLN A 36 10.83 6.22 1.52
C GLN A 36 11.09 7.30 2.57
N THR A 37 10.95 8.58 2.21
CA THR A 37 11.10 9.68 3.18
C THR A 37 10.01 9.71 4.25
N ASN A 38 8.87 9.06 3.97
CA ASN A 38 7.73 8.97 4.87
C ASN A 38 7.72 7.67 5.70
N ILE A 39 8.80 6.87 5.65
CA ILE A 39 8.98 5.67 6.47
C ILE A 39 10.20 5.86 7.35
N LEU A 40 10.03 5.71 8.65
CA LEU A 40 11.12 5.66 9.62
C LEU A 40 11.37 4.21 10.03
N TYR A 41 12.55 3.69 9.70
CA TYR A 41 13.00 2.37 10.14
C TYR A 41 13.78 2.52 11.45
N LEU A 42 13.45 1.71 12.45
CA LEU A 42 14.04 1.78 13.78
C LEU A 42 14.47 0.38 14.23
N GLN A 43 15.70 0.25 14.72
CA GLN A 43 16.24 -1.02 15.17
C GLN A 43 16.80 -0.92 16.60
N VAL A 44 16.66 -2.00 17.37
CA VAL A 44 17.31 -2.12 18.68
C VAL A 44 18.83 -1.99 18.52
N GLY A 45 19.43 -1.18 19.39
CA GLY A 45 20.86 -0.88 19.42
C GLY A 45 21.29 0.24 18.45
N GLU A 46 20.35 0.84 17.71
CA GLU A 46 20.62 2.01 16.89
C GLU A 46 20.72 3.28 17.75
N ASP A 47 21.68 4.15 17.42
CA ASP A 47 21.76 5.49 17.97
C ASP A 47 20.80 6.40 17.20
N PHE A 48 19.66 6.69 17.81
CA PHE A 48 18.62 7.57 17.30
C PHE A 48 18.07 8.43 18.44
N GLU A 49 18.17 9.76 18.31
CA GLU A 49 17.72 10.68 19.35
C GLU A 49 16.21 10.61 19.51
N ARG A 50 15.75 10.40 20.76
CA ARG A 50 14.31 10.33 21.11
C ARG A 50 13.55 11.57 20.64
N ASP A 51 14.16 12.75 20.76
CA ASP A 51 13.49 14.01 20.43
C ASP A 51 13.31 14.18 18.91
N LEU A 52 14.25 13.67 18.10
CA LEU A 52 14.07 13.59 16.65
C LEU A 52 12.91 12.66 16.25
N LEU A 53 12.69 11.57 16.99
CA LEU A 53 11.53 10.69 16.75
C LEU A 53 10.22 11.44 17.04
N ILE A 54 10.19 12.18 18.15
CA ILE A 54 9.01 12.97 18.54
C ILE A 54 8.69 14.04 17.49
N ASP A 55 9.71 14.76 17.02
CA ASP A 55 9.55 15.80 16.00
C ASP A 55 9.06 15.19 14.68
N TRP A 56 9.69 14.08 14.24
CA TRP A 56 9.27 13.38 13.03
C TRP A 56 7.82 12.88 13.11
N LEU A 57 7.40 12.33 14.25
CA LEU A 57 6.01 11.87 14.46
C LEU A 57 5.01 13.04 14.36
N ALA A 58 5.34 14.18 14.97
CA ALA A 58 4.50 15.38 14.90
C ALA A 58 4.37 15.91 13.46
N ASP A 59 5.50 16.01 12.75
CA ASP A 59 5.53 16.46 11.35
C ASP A 59 4.84 15.47 10.41
N SER A 60 4.87 14.18 10.74
CA SER A 60 4.23 13.09 9.99
C SER A 60 2.74 12.91 10.32
N GLY A 61 2.14 13.87 11.04
CA GLY A 61 0.70 13.94 11.28
C GLY A 61 0.19 13.07 12.43
N TYR A 62 1.06 12.59 13.32
CA TYR A 62 0.63 11.87 14.51
C TYR A 62 0.13 12.82 15.60
N GLU A 63 -0.89 12.39 16.33
CA GLU A 63 -1.41 13.10 17.48
C GLU A 63 -0.67 12.70 18.76
N ARG A 64 -0.13 13.69 19.48
CA ARG A 64 0.48 13.46 20.79
C ARG A 64 -0.60 13.33 21.86
N VAL A 65 -0.66 12.17 22.50
CA VAL A 65 -1.63 11.87 23.57
C VAL A 65 -0.92 11.40 24.83
N ASN A 66 -1.66 11.34 25.93
CA ASN A 66 -1.15 10.76 27.17
C ASN A 66 -1.14 9.23 27.10
N VAL A 67 -2.22 8.61 26.60
CA VAL A 67 -2.39 7.16 26.49
C VAL A 67 -2.86 6.88 25.07
N ILE A 68 -2.24 5.90 24.42
CA ILE A 68 -2.59 5.51 23.06
C ILE A 68 -3.83 4.64 23.07
N GLU A 69 -4.80 5.02 22.24
CA GLU A 69 -6.05 4.31 22.03
C GLU A 69 -6.29 4.01 20.54
N GLU A 70 -5.81 4.88 19.65
CA GLU A 70 -6.10 4.82 18.21
C GLU A 70 -4.83 4.89 17.35
N ILE A 71 -4.97 4.41 16.11
CA ILE A 71 -3.96 4.51 15.06
C ILE A 71 -3.66 5.99 14.75
N GLY A 72 -2.39 6.33 14.55
CA GLY A 72 -1.94 7.70 14.30
C GLY A 72 -1.69 8.49 15.58
N GLN A 73 -1.68 7.84 16.75
CA GLN A 73 -1.34 8.46 18.01
C GLN A 73 0.05 8.06 18.49
N PHE A 74 0.69 8.94 19.25
CA PHE A 74 1.91 8.63 19.97
C PHE A 74 1.90 9.24 21.37
N SER A 75 2.67 8.64 22.29
CA SER A 75 2.91 9.22 23.62
C SER A 75 4.39 9.21 23.92
N SER A 76 4.84 10.11 24.80
CA SER A 76 6.23 10.11 25.28
C SER A 76 6.30 10.43 26.76
N ARG A 77 7.05 9.61 27.49
CA ARG A 77 7.21 9.69 28.94
C ARG A 77 8.62 9.26 29.33
N GLY A 78 9.46 10.22 29.74
CA GLY A 78 10.85 9.92 30.06
C GLY A 78 11.56 9.28 28.86
N GLY A 79 12.24 8.16 29.06
CA GLY A 79 12.91 7.41 28.00
C GLY A 79 11.98 6.56 27.12
N ILE A 80 10.66 6.68 27.21
CA ILE A 80 9.72 5.83 26.49
C ILE A 80 8.95 6.64 25.46
N VAL A 81 8.84 6.11 24.24
CA VAL A 81 7.93 6.60 23.20
C VAL A 81 7.04 5.45 22.75
N ASP A 82 5.74 5.60 22.94
CA ASP A 82 4.75 4.67 22.39
C ASP A 82 4.23 5.23 21.07
N VAL A 83 4.02 4.38 20.06
CA VAL A 83 3.52 4.79 18.74
C VAL A 83 2.56 3.74 18.20
N PHE A 84 1.39 4.17 17.71
CA PHE A 84 0.47 3.34 16.94
C PHE A 84 0.49 3.75 15.46
N SER A 85 1.30 3.06 14.66
CA SER A 85 1.52 3.43 13.25
C SER A 85 0.33 3.16 12.33
N TYR A 86 0.19 3.93 11.24
CA TYR A 86 -0.96 3.91 10.31
C TYR A 86 -1.25 2.57 9.60
N GLU A 87 -0.25 1.68 9.56
CA GLU A 87 -0.27 0.37 8.92
C GLU A 87 -0.04 -0.79 9.88
N SER A 88 0.26 -0.49 11.15
CA SER A 88 0.52 -1.52 12.15
C SER A 88 -0.77 -2.08 12.72
N GLU A 89 -0.80 -3.40 12.95
CA GLU A 89 -1.93 -4.06 13.63
C GLU A 89 -1.87 -3.84 15.16
N VAL A 90 -0.66 -3.65 15.69
CA VAL A 90 -0.37 -3.52 17.12
C VAL A 90 0.58 -2.34 17.31
N PRO A 91 0.40 -1.47 18.32
CA PRO A 91 1.34 -0.39 18.59
C PRO A 91 2.66 -0.94 19.14
N CYS A 92 3.71 -0.12 19.04
CA CYS A 92 5.01 -0.44 19.60
C CYS A 92 5.44 0.61 20.64
N ARG A 93 6.19 0.15 21.62
CA ARG A 93 6.86 0.91 22.67
C ARG A 93 8.35 0.87 22.41
N LEU A 94 8.96 2.03 22.22
CA LEU A 94 10.40 2.21 22.12
C LEU A 94 10.94 2.70 23.46
N GLU A 95 11.88 1.96 24.03
CA GLU A 95 12.59 2.31 25.25
C GLU A 95 14.01 2.80 24.89
N PHE A 96 14.35 4.00 25.34
CA PHE A 96 15.61 4.68 25.05
C PHE A 96 16.49 4.76 26.29
N PHE A 97 17.79 4.58 26.09
CA PHE A 97 18.83 4.87 27.06
C PHE A 97 19.78 5.93 26.48
N GLY A 98 19.58 7.19 26.89
CA GLY A 98 20.21 8.32 26.19
C GLY A 98 19.63 8.44 24.78
N ASP A 99 20.51 8.38 23.78
CA ASP A 99 20.16 8.46 22.36
C ASP A 99 20.18 7.09 21.67
N THR A 100 20.14 6.00 22.43
CA THR A 100 20.16 4.63 21.88
C THR A 100 18.82 3.94 22.15
N ILE A 101 18.29 3.24 21.15
CA ILE A 101 17.10 2.39 21.30
C ILE A 101 17.51 1.10 22.03
N GLU A 102 17.12 0.97 23.30
CA GLU A 102 17.43 -0.18 24.13
C GLU A 102 16.49 -1.36 23.86
N SER A 103 15.20 -1.10 23.69
CA SER A 103 14.23 -2.14 23.38
C SER A 103 13.04 -1.62 22.57
N ILE A 104 12.46 -2.51 21.76
CA ILE A 104 11.20 -2.27 21.05
C ILE A 104 10.24 -3.40 21.42
N ARG A 105 9.04 -3.05 21.91
CA ARG A 105 8.03 -4.02 22.35
C ARG A 105 6.68 -3.70 21.75
N GLU A 106 6.00 -4.69 21.22
CA GLU A 106 4.57 -4.58 20.94
C GLU A 106 3.79 -4.53 22.26
N PHE A 107 2.66 -3.83 22.31
CA PHE A 107 1.82 -3.79 23.51
C PHE A 107 0.33 -3.73 23.17
N ASP A 108 -0.50 -4.17 24.11
CA ASP A 108 -1.95 -4.13 23.96
C ASP A 108 -2.52 -2.78 24.43
N VAL A 109 -3.28 -2.09 23.58
CA VAL A 109 -3.82 -0.74 23.87
C VAL A 109 -4.81 -0.71 25.04
N LEU A 110 -5.48 -1.83 25.36
CA LEU A 110 -6.48 -1.86 26.43
C LEU A 110 -5.82 -2.05 27.81
N SER A 111 -4.93 -3.02 27.91
CA SER A 111 -4.23 -3.37 29.15
C SER A 111 -2.96 -2.56 29.38
N GLN A 112 -2.42 -1.94 28.33
CA GLN A 112 -1.14 -1.22 28.32
C GLN A 112 0.07 -2.10 28.67
N LEU A 113 -0.10 -3.42 28.61
CA LEU A 113 0.95 -4.40 28.90
C LEU A 113 1.69 -4.78 27.63
N SER A 114 3.01 -4.93 27.75
CA SER A 114 3.85 -5.45 26.67
C SER A 114 3.45 -6.88 26.31
N LEU A 115 3.48 -7.16 25.01
CA LEU A 115 3.21 -8.46 24.42
C LEU A 115 4.53 -9.17 24.13
N GLN A 116 5.16 -8.85 23.00
CA GLN A 116 6.44 -9.43 22.58
C GLN A 116 7.48 -8.35 22.32
N GLN A 117 8.75 -8.71 22.49
CA GLN A 117 9.88 -7.88 22.09
C GLN A 117 10.22 -8.17 20.63
N ILE A 118 10.53 -7.12 19.87
CA ILE A 118 10.91 -7.20 18.46
C ILE A 118 12.25 -6.48 18.25
N ASP A 119 13.03 -6.94 17.27
CA ASP A 119 14.37 -6.39 17.01
C ASP A 119 14.34 -5.09 16.19
N LYS A 120 13.28 -4.92 15.40
CA LYS A 120 13.10 -3.76 14.51
C LYS A 120 11.62 -3.47 14.32
N THR A 121 11.31 -2.22 14.05
CA THR A 121 10.00 -1.77 13.62
C THR A 121 10.14 -0.75 12.51
N ARG A 122 9.05 -0.47 11.81
CA ARG A 122 8.95 0.71 10.94
C ARG A 122 7.73 1.52 11.35
N ILE A 123 7.83 2.83 11.17
CA ILE A 123 6.75 3.76 11.42
C ILE A 123 6.47 4.51 10.11
N LEU A 124 5.24 4.45 9.64
CA LEU A 124 4.80 5.09 8.41
C LEU A 124 4.04 6.37 8.72
N GLY A 125 4.53 7.50 8.22
CA GLY A 125 3.84 8.78 8.36
C GLY A 125 2.46 8.79 7.72
N LYS A 126 1.61 9.72 8.14
CA LYS A 126 0.34 9.98 7.46
C LYS A 126 0.65 10.23 5.98
N THR A 127 -0.15 9.64 5.09
CA THR A 127 0.06 9.85 3.65
C THR A 127 0.04 11.35 3.37
N PRO A 128 1.11 11.92 2.79
CA PRO A 128 1.16 13.36 2.57
C PRO A 128 -0.01 13.79 1.68
N ASP A 129 -0.62 14.93 2.00
CA ASP A 129 -1.64 15.57 1.15
C ASP A 129 -1.03 16.16 -0.15
N GLU A 130 0.29 16.04 -0.32
CA GLU A 130 0.99 16.46 -1.53
C GLU A 130 0.44 15.75 -2.77
N LYS A 131 0.52 16.45 -3.91
CA LYS A 131 0.08 15.93 -5.21
C LYS A 131 0.83 14.63 -5.52
N GLU A 132 0.22 13.49 -5.18
CA GLU A 132 0.63 12.15 -5.56
C GLU A 132 0.93 12.17 -7.07
N ASN A 133 2.20 12.21 -7.43
CA ASN A 133 2.64 12.31 -8.83
C ASN A 133 3.15 10.97 -9.37
N GLY A 134 3.40 10.01 -8.47
CA GLY A 134 3.80 8.66 -8.81
C GLY A 134 2.65 7.81 -9.32
N THR A 135 3.01 6.69 -9.90
CA THR A 135 2.14 5.62 -10.36
C THR A 135 2.60 4.30 -9.77
N ILE A 136 1.72 3.30 -9.73
CA ILE A 136 2.10 1.95 -9.30
C ILE A 136 3.25 1.38 -10.16
N PHE A 137 3.39 1.82 -11.41
CA PHE A 137 4.45 1.38 -12.31
C PHE A 137 5.84 1.84 -11.89
N ASP A 138 5.94 2.93 -11.13
CA ASP A 138 7.23 3.46 -10.64
C ASP A 138 7.80 2.58 -9.51
N TYR A 139 6.96 1.74 -8.89
CA TYR A 139 7.35 0.77 -7.86
C TYR A 139 7.79 -0.58 -8.45
N LEU A 140 7.46 -0.86 -9.71
CA LEU A 140 7.79 -2.14 -10.35
C LEU A 140 9.23 -2.09 -10.87
N THR A 141 10.18 -2.61 -10.08
CA THR A 141 11.59 -2.71 -10.49
C THR A 141 11.77 -3.77 -11.59
N THR A 142 12.67 -3.51 -12.54
CA THR A 142 12.91 -4.46 -13.64
C THR A 142 13.91 -5.55 -13.25
N PRO A 143 13.68 -6.82 -13.64
CA PRO A 143 12.58 -7.29 -14.49
C PRO A 143 11.27 -7.55 -13.72
N ALA A 144 10.22 -6.79 -14.02
CA ALA A 144 8.85 -7.05 -13.56
C ALA A 144 7.98 -7.52 -14.74
N THR A 145 7.06 -8.45 -14.45
CA THR A 145 6.10 -8.98 -15.42
C THR A 145 4.69 -8.62 -14.96
N ILE A 146 3.89 -8.05 -15.87
CA ILE A 146 2.48 -7.75 -15.63
C ILE A 146 1.64 -8.89 -16.17
N PHE A 147 0.85 -9.52 -15.30
CA PHE A 147 -0.07 -10.58 -15.67
C PHE A 147 -1.52 -10.06 -15.71
N TRP A 148 -2.14 -10.10 -16.87
CA TRP A 148 -3.53 -9.72 -17.07
C TRP A 148 -4.42 -10.96 -16.98
N TYR A 149 -5.24 -11.03 -15.95
CA TYR A 149 -6.28 -12.04 -15.85
C TYR A 149 -7.55 -11.57 -16.56
N ASP A 150 -7.88 -12.20 -17.68
CA ASP A 150 -8.96 -11.79 -18.58
C ASP A 150 -8.75 -10.36 -19.10
N GLN A 151 -7.86 -10.22 -20.08
CA GLN A 151 -7.46 -8.93 -20.64
C GLN A 151 -8.66 -8.11 -21.13
N GLU A 152 -9.59 -8.72 -21.85
CA GLU A 152 -10.72 -8.01 -22.44
C GLU A 152 -11.67 -7.48 -21.35
N ARG A 153 -11.92 -8.29 -20.32
CA ARG A 153 -12.67 -7.83 -19.15
C ARG A 153 -11.96 -6.71 -18.41
N SER A 154 -10.65 -6.86 -18.20
CA SER A 154 -9.83 -5.84 -17.52
C SER A 154 -9.82 -4.51 -18.30
N ARG A 155 -9.72 -4.57 -19.63
CA ARG A 155 -9.78 -3.41 -20.53
C ARG A 155 -11.12 -2.69 -20.43
N ARG A 156 -12.24 -3.41 -20.53
CA ARG A 156 -13.59 -2.83 -20.39
C ARG A 156 -13.78 -2.18 -19.02
N GLN A 157 -13.32 -2.85 -17.95
CA GLN A 157 -13.39 -2.27 -16.60
C GLN A 157 -12.59 -0.96 -16.47
N LEU A 158 -11.44 -0.85 -17.13
CA LEU A 158 -10.67 0.40 -17.17
C LEU A 158 -11.40 1.51 -17.93
N GLU A 159 -11.93 1.20 -19.10
CA GLU A 159 -12.65 2.13 -19.96
C GLU A 159 -13.92 2.65 -19.29
N ASP A 160 -14.78 1.75 -18.82
CA ASP A 160 -16.02 2.09 -18.12
C ASP A 160 -15.72 2.97 -16.88
N TRP A 161 -14.70 2.60 -16.10
CA TRP A 161 -14.31 3.36 -14.92
C TRP A 161 -13.79 4.75 -15.27
N TRP A 162 -12.97 4.88 -16.32
CA TRP A 162 -12.42 6.15 -16.77
C TRP A 162 -13.49 7.10 -17.30
N GLU A 163 -14.41 6.59 -18.12
CA GLU A 163 -15.56 7.37 -18.61
C GLU A 163 -16.42 7.89 -17.45
N ASP A 164 -16.73 7.03 -16.49
CA ASP A 164 -17.45 7.39 -15.26
C ASP A 164 -16.72 8.48 -14.46
N ALA A 165 -15.41 8.35 -14.29
CA ALA A 165 -14.60 9.29 -13.52
C ALA A 165 -14.57 10.68 -14.21
N VAL A 166 -14.41 10.72 -15.53
CA VAL A 166 -14.47 11.96 -16.33
C VAL A 166 -15.85 12.59 -16.22
N ALA A 167 -16.93 11.81 -16.39
CA ALA A 167 -18.30 12.32 -16.32
C ALA A 167 -18.62 12.93 -14.95
N ARG A 168 -18.21 12.27 -13.85
CA ARG A 168 -18.41 12.78 -12.49
C ARG A 168 -17.64 14.07 -12.24
N PHE A 169 -16.39 14.14 -12.69
CA PHE A 169 -15.58 15.34 -12.56
C PHE A 169 -16.15 16.51 -13.34
N GLU A 170 -16.53 16.32 -14.61
CA GLU A 170 -17.13 17.39 -15.40
C GLU A 170 -18.47 17.86 -14.82
N HIS A 171 -19.27 16.95 -14.24
CA HIS A 171 -20.54 17.29 -13.61
C HIS A 171 -20.37 18.08 -12.29
N GLN A 172 -19.35 17.75 -11.49
CA GLN A 172 -19.14 18.32 -10.15
C GLN A 172 -17.93 19.26 -10.09
N ARG A 173 -17.39 19.69 -11.24
CA ARG A 173 -16.11 20.41 -11.33
C ARG A 173 -16.02 21.64 -10.43
N HIS A 174 -17.13 22.35 -10.26
CA HIS A 174 -17.19 23.56 -9.43
C HIS A 174 -17.33 23.30 -7.93
N GLU A 175 -17.64 22.07 -7.55
CA GLU A 175 -17.83 21.64 -6.14
C GLU A 175 -16.61 20.87 -5.62
N LEU A 176 -15.79 20.33 -6.52
CA LEU A 176 -14.62 19.54 -6.16
C LEU A 176 -13.39 20.44 -5.91
N PRO A 177 -12.59 20.16 -4.86
CA PRO A 177 -11.38 20.90 -4.54
C PRO A 177 -10.18 20.50 -5.43
N ILE A 178 -10.43 20.08 -6.68
CA ILE A 178 -9.41 19.58 -7.61
C ILE A 178 -9.56 20.25 -8.98
N GLU A 179 -8.45 20.64 -9.59
CA GLU A 179 -8.49 21.41 -10.85
C GLU A 179 -8.65 20.51 -12.09
N SER A 180 -8.23 19.25 -11.95
CA SER A 180 -8.10 18.28 -13.03
C SER A 180 -8.00 16.85 -12.48
N LEU A 181 -8.49 15.89 -13.26
CA LEU A 181 -8.52 14.47 -12.88
C LEU A 181 -7.11 13.85 -12.74
N ASP A 182 -6.15 14.38 -13.51
CA ASP A 182 -4.75 13.92 -13.56
C ASP A 182 -3.99 14.08 -12.24
N GLN A 183 -4.47 14.96 -11.36
CA GLN A 183 -3.98 15.16 -9.99
C GLN A 183 -4.17 13.93 -9.10
N HIS A 184 -5.14 13.07 -9.43
CA HIS A 184 -5.45 11.87 -8.65
C HIS A 184 -5.38 10.58 -9.46
N TYR A 185 -5.41 10.67 -10.78
CA TYR A 185 -5.40 9.51 -11.66
C TYR A 185 -4.43 9.69 -12.82
N LEU A 186 -3.63 8.66 -13.14
CA LEU A 186 -2.96 8.52 -14.42
C LEU A 186 -4.04 8.51 -15.52
N PRO A 187 -3.99 9.42 -16.51
CA PRO A 187 -4.93 9.37 -17.61
C PRO A 187 -4.86 8.05 -18.36
N LEU A 188 -6.01 7.41 -18.58
CA LEU A 188 -6.08 6.13 -19.30
C LEU A 188 -5.33 6.14 -20.66
N PRO A 189 -5.38 7.22 -21.47
CA PRO A 189 -4.60 7.30 -22.72
C PRO A 189 -3.09 7.28 -22.54
N GLU A 190 -2.56 7.64 -21.37
CA GLU A 190 -1.12 7.65 -21.07
C GLU A 190 -0.62 6.29 -20.55
N MET A 191 -1.51 5.45 -20.02
CA MET A 191 -1.19 4.15 -19.45
C MET A 191 -0.35 3.22 -20.35
N PRO A 192 -0.57 3.14 -21.69
CA PRO A 192 0.28 2.33 -22.57
C PRO A 192 1.78 2.68 -22.52
N VAL A 193 2.12 3.96 -22.28
CA VAL A 193 3.52 4.43 -22.18
C VAL A 193 4.23 3.85 -20.96
N HIS A 194 3.48 3.55 -19.90
CA HIS A 194 4.00 2.87 -18.71
C HIS A 194 4.09 1.36 -18.92
N LEU A 195 3.04 0.75 -19.49
CA LEU A 195 2.96 -0.70 -19.67
C LEU A 195 4.01 -1.27 -20.64
N GLN A 196 4.37 -0.52 -21.69
CA GLN A 196 5.37 -0.98 -22.67
C GLN A 196 6.78 -1.23 -22.07
N LYS A 197 7.04 -0.73 -20.85
CA LYS A 197 8.31 -0.95 -20.13
C LYS A 197 8.43 -2.37 -19.56
N PHE A 198 7.32 -3.10 -19.48
CA PHE A 198 7.25 -4.39 -18.79
C PHE A 198 6.93 -5.52 -19.75
N GLN A 199 7.40 -6.71 -19.42
CA GLN A 199 6.88 -7.93 -20.04
C GLN A 199 5.42 -8.10 -19.63
N GLN A 200 4.55 -8.41 -20.58
CA GLN A 200 3.13 -8.59 -20.33
C GLN A 200 2.71 -10.02 -20.71
N ILE A 201 1.98 -10.66 -19.81
CA ILE A 201 1.36 -11.96 -20.03
C ILE A 201 -0.14 -11.75 -19.96
N HIS A 202 -0.86 -12.20 -20.98
CA HIS A 202 -2.30 -12.05 -21.06
C HIS A 202 -2.94 -13.43 -20.97
N HIS A 203 -3.76 -13.63 -19.94
CA HIS A 203 -4.60 -14.80 -19.79
C HIS A 203 -6.02 -14.43 -20.20
N GLY A 204 -6.65 -15.27 -21.02
CA GLY A 204 -8.01 -15.05 -21.49
C GLY A 204 -8.49 -16.21 -22.34
N HIS A 205 -9.80 -16.35 -22.48
CA HIS A 205 -10.36 -17.45 -23.27
C HIS A 205 -10.33 -17.19 -24.77
N PHE A 206 -10.19 -15.95 -25.22
CA PHE A 206 -10.31 -15.62 -26.63
C PHE A 206 -9.53 -14.34 -26.97
N GLU A 207 -8.26 -14.48 -27.34
CA GLU A 207 -7.63 -13.65 -28.38
C GLU A 207 -6.27 -14.25 -28.74
N ARG A 208 -6.06 -14.52 -30.04
CA ARG A 208 -4.75 -14.90 -30.58
C ARG A 208 -3.86 -13.66 -30.59
N LEU A 209 -2.98 -13.53 -29.59
CA LEU A 209 -1.93 -12.51 -29.65
C LEU A 209 -0.79 -13.02 -30.54
N LYS A 210 -0.24 -12.12 -31.37
CA LYS A 210 0.59 -12.48 -32.54
C LYS A 210 1.96 -13.12 -32.24
N ASN A 211 2.37 -13.28 -30.98
CA ASN A 211 3.79 -13.50 -30.64
C ASN A 211 4.10 -14.89 -30.07
N VAL A 212 3.42 -15.38 -29.02
CA VAL A 212 3.56 -16.76 -28.48
C VAL A 212 2.30 -17.12 -27.68
N ASP A 213 1.61 -18.19 -28.05
CA ASP A 213 0.46 -18.72 -27.32
C ASP A 213 0.84 -20.01 -26.58
N LEU A 214 0.56 -20.07 -25.28
CA LEU A 214 0.72 -21.28 -24.46
C LEU A 214 -0.64 -21.78 -23.99
N ASN A 215 -0.99 -23.02 -24.35
CA ASN A 215 -2.20 -23.67 -23.87
C ASN A 215 -1.83 -24.69 -22.78
N PHE A 216 -2.30 -24.46 -21.56
CA PHE A 216 -2.04 -25.34 -20.42
C PHE A 216 -2.89 -26.61 -20.39
N HIS A 217 -3.82 -26.78 -21.36
CA HIS A 217 -4.77 -27.89 -21.42
C HIS A 217 -5.55 -28.11 -20.11
N ALA A 218 -5.75 -27.03 -19.34
CA ALA A 218 -6.50 -27.05 -18.10
C ALA A 218 -7.99 -27.19 -18.43
N ALA A 219 -8.64 -28.20 -17.83
CA ALA A 219 -10.09 -28.34 -17.84
C ALA A 219 -10.64 -27.86 -16.49
N PRO A 220 -11.80 -27.19 -16.46
CA PRO A 220 -12.47 -26.92 -15.19
C PRO A 220 -12.71 -28.25 -14.44
N PRO A 221 -12.63 -28.24 -13.10
CA PRO A 221 -12.99 -29.42 -12.32
C PRO A 221 -14.44 -29.82 -12.65
N THR A 222 -14.71 -31.12 -12.62
CA THR A 222 -16.05 -31.67 -12.87
C THR A 222 -17.06 -30.97 -11.94
N GLU A 223 -18.11 -30.37 -12.49
CA GLU A 223 -19.15 -29.71 -11.69
C GLU A 223 -19.71 -30.68 -10.63
N PHE A 224 -19.56 -30.34 -9.35
CA PHE A 224 -20.24 -31.05 -8.28
C PHE A 224 -21.73 -30.66 -8.29
N LYS A 225 -22.54 -31.42 -9.02
CA LYS A 225 -24.01 -31.35 -8.96
C LYS A 225 -24.48 -32.10 -7.71
N GLY A 226 -24.33 -31.47 -6.55
CA GLY A 226 -24.60 -32.09 -5.26
C GLY A 226 -26.01 -32.67 -5.15
N ASN A 227 -26.09 -34.00 -5.02
CA ASN A 227 -27.14 -34.63 -4.21
C ASN A 227 -26.50 -35.03 -2.89
N VAL A 228 -26.41 -34.09 -1.96
CA VAL A 228 -26.03 -34.39 -0.58
C VAL A 228 -27.25 -35.01 0.08
N LYS A 229 -27.30 -36.35 0.13
CA LYS A 229 -28.21 -37.03 1.05
C LYS A 229 -27.65 -36.81 2.46
N LEU A 230 -28.25 -35.86 3.19
CA LEU A 230 -28.09 -35.80 4.64
C LEU A 230 -28.61 -37.14 5.20
N LEU A 231 -27.70 -37.94 5.76
CA LEU A 231 -28.07 -39.05 6.62
C LEU A 231 -28.56 -38.41 7.93
N ILE A 232 -29.88 -38.48 8.15
CA ILE A 232 -30.54 -38.17 9.42
C ILE A 232 -30.37 -39.36 10.35
#